data_AF-A0A351LXS8-F1
#
_entry.id   AF-A0A351LXS8-F1
#
_cell.length_a   1.000
_cell.length_b   1.000
_cell.length_c   1.000
_cell.angle_alpha   90.00
_cell.angle_beta   90.00
_cell.angle_gamma   90.00
#
_symmetry.space_group_name_H-M   'P 1'
#
loop_
_entity.id
_entity.type
_entity.pdbx_description
1 polymer ?
#
loop_
_entity_poly.entity_id
_entity_poly.type
_entity_poly.pdbx_seq_one_letter_code
_entity_poly.pdbx_strand_id
1 'polypeptide(L)' 'MVVRLDPTAAVPLYEQLRAQVSVMVAVGQLEPGCRLPTVRHLAATR' A
#
# COMPACT_ATOMS: atom_id res chain seq x y z
N MET A 1 6.61 3.92 5.61
CA MET A 1 5.79 3.29 4.56
C MET A 1 5.26 4.39 3.64
N VAL A 2 5.57 4.33 2.35
CA VAL A 2 5.06 5.28 1.34
C VAL A 2 4.29 4.46 0.31
N VAL A 3 3.03 4.82 0.06
CA VAL A 3 2.16 4.19 -0.95
C VAL A 3 1.90 5.22 -2.04
N ARG A 4 2.01 4.81 -3.30
CA ARG A 4 1.73 5.66 -4.46
C ARG A 4 0.65 5.01 -5.30
N LEU A 5 -0.49 5.65 -5.44
CA LEU A 5 -1.59 5.11 -6.25
C LEU A 5 -1.74 5.94 -7.52
N ASP A 6 -1.96 5.27 -8.64
CA ASP A 6 -2.23 5.90 -9.93
C ASP A 6 -3.71 5.70 -10.30
N PRO A 7 -4.56 6.72 -10.20
CA PRO A 7 -5.97 6.63 -10.57
C PRO A 7 -6.21 6.55 -12.08
N THR A 8 -5.20 6.78 -12.90
CA THR A 8 -5.29 6.71 -14.37
C THR A 8 -4.86 5.35 -14.94
N ALA A 9 -4.23 4.51 -14.11
CA ALA A 9 -3.82 3.18 -14.51
C ALA A 9 -5.03 2.27 -14.75
N ALA A 10 -4.86 1.31 -15.67
CA ALA A 10 -5.87 0.29 -15.95
C ALA A 10 -6.10 -0.68 -14.76
N VAL A 11 -5.16 -0.71 -13.81
CA VAL A 11 -5.23 -1.57 -12.61
C VAL A 11 -6.06 -0.87 -11.52
N PRO A 12 -7.07 -1.52 -10.92
CA PRO A 12 -7.84 -0.93 -9.84
C PRO A 12 -6.97 -0.51 -8.64
N LEU A 13 -7.34 0.60 -7.97
CA LEU A 13 -6.58 1.16 -6.84
C LEU A 13 -6.34 0.16 -5.69
N TYR A 14 -7.32 -0.69 -5.38
CA TYR A 14 -7.17 -1.69 -4.33
C TYR A 14 -6.11 -2.75 -4.68
N GLU A 15 -5.96 -3.07 -5.98
CA GLU A 15 -4.95 -4.02 -6.44
C GLU A 15 -3.56 -3.39 -6.43
N GLN A 16 -3.45 -2.12 -6.81
CA GLN A 16 -2.20 -1.38 -6.71
C GLN A 16 -1.70 -1.30 -5.26
N LEU A 17 -2.61 -1.01 -4.32
CA LEU A 17 -2.30 -1.00 -2.88
C LEU A 17 -1.84 -2.38 -2.41
N ARG A 18 -2.61 -3.43 -2.73
CA ARG A 18 -2.27 -4.82 -2.37
C ARG A 18 -0.90 -5.22 -2.90
N ALA A 19 -0.61 -4.92 -4.17
CA ALA A 19 0.66 -5.24 -4.81
C ALA A 19 1.84 -4.55 -4.10
N GLN A 20 1.72 -3.25 -3.79
CA GLN A 20 2.76 -2.52 -3.07
C GLN A 20 3.00 -3.06 -1.66
N VAL A 21 1.93 -3.39 -0.92
CA VAL A 21 2.07 -4.01 0.40
C VAL A 21 2.77 -5.36 0.30
N SER A 22 2.40 -6.21 -0.67
CA SER A 22 3.08 -7.49 -0.90
C SER A 22 4.56 -7.32 -1.21
N VAL A 23 4.95 -6.33 -2.04
CA VAL A 23 6.35 -6.03 -2.32
C VAL A 23 7.08 -5.56 -1.06
N MET A 24 6.48 -4.66 -0.28
CA MET A 24 7.09 -4.16 0.96
C MET A 24 7.33 -5.27 1.99
N VAL A 25 6.43 -6.26 2.07
CA VAL A 25 6.65 -7.47 2.90
C VAL A 25 7.78 -8.32 2.33
N ALA A 26 7.75 -8.60 1.02
CA ALA A 26 8.73 -9.46 0.37
C ALA A 26 10.17 -8.92 0.47
N VAL A 27 10.34 -7.60 0.43
CA VAL A 27 11.65 -6.93 0.55
C VAL A 27 12.02 -6.57 2.00
N GLY A 28 11.24 -7.03 2.99
CA GLY A 28 11.53 -6.83 4.42
C GLY A 28 11.29 -5.40 4.94
N GLN A 29 10.65 -4.53 4.16
CA GLN A 29 10.26 -3.18 4.61
C GLN A 29 9.08 -3.21 5.59
N LEU A 30 8.26 -4.25 5.53
CA LEU A 30 7.20 -4.54 6.50
C LEU A 30 7.50 -5.86 7.19
N GLU A 31 8.10 -5.76 8.38
CA GLU A 31 8.35 -6.92 9.24
C GLU A 31 7.07 -7.41 9.91
N PRO A 32 6.99 -8.70 10.29
CA PRO A 32 5.88 -9.22 11.09
C PRO A 32 5.65 -8.40 12.36
N GLY A 33 4.39 -8.03 12.62
CA GLY A 33 4.03 -7.19 13.76
C GLY A 33 4.20 -5.68 13.54
N CYS A 34 4.76 -5.26 12.40
CA CYS A 34 4.79 -3.85 12.04
C CYS A 34 3.36 -3.32 11.87
N ARG A 35 3.04 -2.19 12.52
CA ARG A 35 1.70 -1.61 12.41
C ARG A 35 1.53 -0.93 11.05
N LEU A 36 0.52 -1.37 10.33
CA LEU A 36 0.06 -0.68 9.13
C LEU A 36 -0.79 0.55 9.51
N PRO A 37 -0.80 1.59 8.66
CA PRO A 37 -1.76 2.67 8.78
C PRO A 37 -3.18 2.16 8.65
N THR A 38 -4.13 2.84 9.31
CA THR A 38 -5.54 2.50 9.17
C THR A 38 -6.04 2.80 7.76
N VAL A 39 -7.14 2.16 7.36
CA VAL A 39 -7.80 2.43 6.08
C VAL A 39 -8.12 3.92 5.92
N ARG A 40 -8.59 4.58 6.98
CA ARG A 40 -8.89 6.02 6.96
C ARG A 40 -7.65 6.88 6.73
N HIS A 41 -6.52 6.49 7.32
CA HIS A 41 -5.25 7.19 7.09
C HIS A 41 -4.79 6.99 5.64
N LEU A 42 -4.89 5.76 5.11
CA LEU A 42 -4.55 5.46 3.72
C LEU A 42 -5.43 6.23 2.72
N ALA A 43 -6.72 6.37 2.99
CA ALA A 43 -7.64 7.12 2.15
C ALA A 43 -7.37 8.64 2.12
N ALA A 44 -6.67 9.17 3.13
CA ALA A 44 -6.26 10.57 3.16
C ALA A 44 -5.00 10.84 2.30
N THR A 45 -4.25 9.79 1.95
CA THR A 45 -3.07 9.85 1.10
C THR A 45 -3.52 10.00 -0.35
N ARG A 46 -3.29 11.19 -0.94
CA ARG A 46 -3.54 11.47 -2.37
C ARG A 46 -2.34 11.11 -3.23
#